data_AF-A0A559LI51-F1
#
_entry.id   AF-A0A559LI51-F1
#
_cell.length_a   1.000
_cell.length_b   1.000
_cell.length_c   1.000
_cell.angle_alpha   90.00
_cell.angle_beta   90.00
_cell.angle_gamma   90.00
#
_symmetry.space_group_name_H-M   'P 1'
#
loop_
_entity.id
_entity.type
_entity.pdbx_description
1 polymer ?
#
loop_
_entity_poly.entity_id
_entity_poly.type
_entity_poly.pdbx_seq_one_letter_code
_entity_poly.pdbx_strand_id
1 'polypeptide(L)'
;MDIHNRVKAGEVEFAREYAKDLQARLTASGMPGTAAVNVANDSKKFKAAQSLQISETLGHIQPEIDAVTKWHSEGETAEPPATPYLDRVAALCSRVGIKRKTYIDILHLDDSRNETAHHPGPRIEDYMDQNGNVDWPSVKRSCRNRKASFRRQFKKGKITQAQLETFRNIIDTWYNIQVSGHNPDGTVNLAEGMNEAIKEIRKKIAKKLIPVPIPDSPYEEGKWDDLLS
;
A
#
# COMPACT_ATOMS: atom_id res chain seq x y z
N MET A 1 0.00 24.51 -9.32
CA MET A 1 0.72 23.23 -9.10
C MET A 1 -0.24 22.29 -8.38
N ASP A 2 -0.47 21.10 -8.93
CA ASP A 2 -1.31 20.04 -8.32
C ASP A 2 -0.91 19.82 -6.85
N ILE A 3 -1.90 19.70 -5.95
CA ILE A 3 -1.72 19.46 -4.51
C ILE A 3 -0.79 18.27 -4.30
N HIS A 4 -0.94 17.23 -5.10
CA HIS A 4 -0.08 16.04 -5.05
C HIS A 4 1.40 16.36 -5.33
N ASN A 5 1.67 17.22 -6.31
CA ASN A 5 3.03 17.63 -6.65
C ASN A 5 3.65 18.57 -5.59
N ARG A 6 2.84 19.37 -4.90
CA ARG A 6 3.28 20.15 -3.72
C ARG A 6 3.71 19.25 -2.57
N VAL A 7 2.91 18.21 -2.29
CA VAL A 7 3.20 17.28 -1.20
C VAL A 7 4.45 16.44 -1.49
N LYS A 8 4.59 15.95 -2.74
CA LYS A 8 5.81 15.25 -3.19
C LYS A 8 7.09 16.07 -3.03
N ALA A 9 7.03 17.36 -3.34
CA ALA A 9 8.18 18.25 -3.20
C ALA A 9 8.57 18.43 -1.72
N GLY A 10 7.59 18.64 -0.84
CA GLY A 10 7.81 18.81 0.60
C GLY A 10 8.25 17.52 1.32
N GLU A 11 7.83 16.36 0.81
CA GLU A 11 8.12 15.05 1.40
C GLU A 11 9.61 14.69 1.43
N VAL A 12 10.35 14.99 0.36
CA VAL A 12 11.77 14.64 0.27
C VAL A 12 12.57 15.39 1.34
N GLU A 13 12.25 16.65 1.56
CA GLU A 13 12.87 17.48 2.60
C GLU A 13 12.43 17.03 3.99
N PHE A 14 11.13 16.83 4.19
CA PHE A 14 10.58 16.36 5.46
C PHE A 14 11.20 15.03 5.90
N ALA A 15 11.32 14.05 5.00
CA ALA A 15 11.92 12.75 5.33
C ALA A 15 13.40 12.87 5.74
N ARG A 16 14.14 13.83 5.16
CA ARG A 16 15.54 14.08 5.54
C ARG A 16 15.63 14.74 6.91
N GLU A 17 14.82 15.76 7.16
CA GLU A 17 14.77 16.49 8.43
C GLU A 17 14.28 15.58 9.57
N TYR A 18 13.15 14.89 9.38
CA TYR A 18 12.59 13.96 10.37
C TYR A 18 13.58 12.87 10.79
N ALA A 19 14.30 12.29 9.82
CA ALA A 19 15.30 11.29 10.13
C ALA A 19 16.50 11.89 10.89
N LYS A 20 16.91 13.11 10.56
CA LYS A 20 17.98 13.80 11.29
C LYS A 20 17.56 14.05 12.74
N ASP A 21 16.33 14.50 12.95
CA ASP A 21 15.77 14.73 14.28
C ASP A 21 15.56 13.42 15.07
N LEU A 22 15.09 12.37 14.41
CA LEU A 22 14.95 11.04 15.02
C LEU A 22 16.30 10.47 15.40
N GLN A 23 17.31 10.57 14.53
CA GLN A 23 18.68 10.17 14.85
C GLN A 23 19.21 10.92 16.08
N ALA A 24 19.00 12.24 16.14
CA ALA A 24 19.43 13.06 17.27
C ALA A 24 18.74 12.64 18.58
N ARG A 25 17.42 12.41 18.56
CA ARG A 25 16.66 11.94 19.74
C ARG A 25 17.13 10.56 20.21
N LEU A 26 17.30 9.61 19.29
CA LEU A 26 17.75 8.25 19.62
C LEU A 26 19.19 8.25 20.17
N THR A 27 20.07 9.07 19.61
CA THR A 27 21.44 9.23 20.12
C THR A 27 21.42 9.82 21.54
N ALA A 28 20.58 10.83 21.77
CA ALA A 28 20.41 11.44 23.10
C ALA A 28 19.83 10.46 24.13
N SER A 29 19.02 9.49 23.71
CA SER A 29 18.48 8.44 24.58
C SER A 29 19.46 7.28 24.83
N GLY A 30 20.73 7.42 24.44
CA GLY A 30 21.78 6.42 24.67
C GLY A 30 21.89 5.32 23.61
N MET A 31 21.18 5.43 22.48
CA MET A 31 21.33 4.49 21.37
C MET A 31 22.69 4.71 20.68
N PRO A 32 23.45 3.65 20.36
CA PRO A 32 24.70 3.77 19.61
C PRO A 32 24.49 4.52 18.29
N GLY A 33 25.37 5.45 17.94
CA GLY A 33 25.18 6.36 16.79
C GLY A 33 24.95 5.64 15.46
N THR A 34 25.60 4.49 15.23
CA THR A 34 25.38 3.66 14.02
C THR A 34 23.99 3.01 14.00
N ALA A 35 23.48 2.57 15.16
CA ALA A 35 22.13 2.04 15.29
C ALA A 35 21.07 3.14 15.13
N ALA A 36 21.29 4.32 15.72
CA ALA A 36 20.42 5.48 15.58
C ALA A 36 20.33 5.96 14.12
N VAL A 37 21.44 5.98 13.39
CA VAL A 37 21.48 6.27 11.94
C VAL A 37 20.66 5.25 11.15
N ASN A 38 20.81 3.97 11.44
CA ASN A 38 20.08 2.91 10.73
C ASN A 38 18.57 3.00 10.99
N VAL A 39 18.15 3.18 12.24
CA VAL A 39 16.73 3.37 12.60
C VAL A 39 16.16 4.64 11.96
N ALA A 40 16.90 5.74 11.99
CA ALA A 40 16.50 6.98 11.32
C ALA A 40 16.39 6.83 9.80
N ASN A 41 17.31 6.11 9.16
CA ASN A 41 17.23 5.82 7.73
C ASN A 41 16.08 4.89 7.37
N ASP A 42 15.80 3.89 8.20
CA ASP A 42 14.64 3.01 8.03
C ASP A 42 13.32 3.78 8.20
N SER A 43 13.30 4.80 9.05
CA SER A 43 12.16 5.70 9.18
C SER A 43 11.86 6.50 7.90
N LYS A 44 12.84 6.66 6.98
CA LYS A 44 12.67 7.30 5.66
C LYS A 44 11.99 6.40 4.63
N LYS A 45 11.81 5.10 4.92
CA LYS A 45 11.15 4.14 4.02
C LYS A 45 9.64 4.40 3.91
N PHE A 46 9.07 5.17 4.83
CA PHE A 46 7.71 5.68 4.73
C PHE A 46 7.71 7.11 4.18
N LYS A 47 7.44 7.23 2.89
CA LYS A 47 7.14 8.47 2.20
C LYS A 47 5.62 8.52 1.98
N ALA A 48 4.92 9.35 2.75
CA ALA A 48 3.48 9.62 2.67
C ALA A 48 2.91 9.96 1.26
N ALA A 49 3.73 10.22 0.24
CA ALA A 49 3.37 10.69 -1.09
C ALA A 49 4.16 10.01 -2.22
N GLN A 50 4.92 8.94 -1.91
CA GLN A 50 5.81 8.31 -2.89
C GLN A 50 5.05 7.95 -4.15
N SER A 51 5.42 8.60 -5.26
CA SER A 51 4.70 8.72 -6.54
C SER A 51 4.21 7.44 -7.23
N LEU A 52 4.37 6.26 -6.66
CA LEU A 52 3.97 4.96 -7.22
C LEU A 52 3.44 3.96 -6.16
N GLN A 53 3.29 4.35 -4.88
CA GLN A 53 2.92 3.45 -3.79
C GLN A 53 1.84 4.04 -2.86
N ILE A 54 0.89 4.82 -3.42
CA ILE A 54 -0.26 5.38 -2.67
C ILE A 54 -0.99 4.29 -1.86
N SER A 55 -1.15 3.10 -2.44
CA SER A 55 -1.74 1.92 -1.79
C SER A 55 -0.92 1.42 -0.60
N GLU A 56 0.40 1.58 -0.61
CA GLU A 56 1.28 1.22 0.51
C GLU A 56 1.17 2.25 1.64
N THR A 57 1.11 3.54 1.31
CA THR A 57 0.82 4.60 2.30
C THR A 57 -0.52 4.35 2.98
N LEU A 58 -1.57 4.07 2.21
CA LEU A 58 -2.89 3.71 2.74
C LEU A 58 -2.85 2.44 3.58
N GLY A 59 -2.13 1.41 3.14
CA GLY A 59 -1.97 0.16 3.90
C GLY A 59 -1.35 0.35 5.29
N HIS A 60 -0.59 1.42 5.52
CA HIS A 60 -0.03 1.77 6.81
C HIS A 60 -0.93 2.70 7.65
N ILE A 61 -1.60 3.68 7.03
CA ILE A 61 -2.42 4.65 7.78
C ILE A 61 -3.83 4.15 8.08
N GLN A 62 -4.41 3.27 7.24
CA GLN A 62 -5.79 2.82 7.43
C GLN A 62 -5.99 2.08 8.77
N PRO A 63 -5.11 1.15 9.20
CA PRO A 63 -5.24 0.51 10.51
C PRO A 63 -5.22 1.51 11.68
N GLU A 64 -4.46 2.60 11.57
CA GLU A 64 -4.42 3.65 12.58
C GLU A 64 -5.71 4.48 12.59
N ILE A 65 -6.26 4.82 11.42
CA ILE A 65 -7.57 5.48 11.30
C ILE A 65 -8.67 4.62 11.93
N ASP A 66 -8.67 3.32 11.64
CA ASP A 66 -9.65 2.37 12.18
C ASP A 66 -9.52 2.25 13.70
N ALA A 67 -8.30 2.21 14.23
CA ALA A 67 -8.03 2.16 15.66
C ALA A 67 -8.50 3.44 16.38
N VAL A 68 -8.21 4.62 15.83
CA VAL A 68 -8.67 5.91 16.38
C VAL A 68 -10.20 6.01 16.34
N THR A 69 -10.82 5.65 15.22
CA THR A 69 -12.28 5.66 15.06
C THR A 69 -12.95 4.75 16.09
N LYS A 70 -12.40 3.54 16.28
CA LYS A 70 -12.90 2.59 17.28
C LYS A 70 -12.76 3.16 18.69
N TRP A 71 -11.57 3.63 19.06
CA TRP A 71 -11.30 4.19 20.38
C TRP A 71 -12.23 5.36 20.72
N HIS A 72 -12.45 6.26 19.78
CA HIS A 72 -13.39 7.37 19.95
C HIS A 72 -14.85 6.89 20.06
N SER A 73 -15.26 5.91 19.25
CA SER A 73 -16.62 5.34 19.33
C SER A 73 -16.91 4.58 20.63
N GLU A 74 -15.87 4.08 21.29
CA GLU A 74 -15.93 3.41 22.60
C GLU A 74 -15.89 4.40 23.77
N GLY A 75 -15.84 5.71 23.50
CA GLY A 75 -15.87 6.77 24.51
C GLY A 75 -14.52 7.06 25.16
N GLU A 76 -13.41 6.78 24.46
CA GLU A 76 -12.05 7.11 24.89
C GLU A 76 -11.65 6.49 26.24
N THR A 77 -12.26 5.36 26.60
CA THR A 77 -12.13 4.76 27.95
C THR A 77 -10.83 3.99 28.19
N ALA A 78 -9.96 3.87 27.19
CA ALA A 78 -8.68 3.15 27.23
C ALA A 78 -7.53 4.06 26.79
N GLU A 79 -6.29 3.58 26.92
CA GLU A 79 -5.12 4.29 26.39
C GLU A 79 -5.29 4.56 24.88
N PRO A 80 -4.95 5.77 24.41
CA PRO A 80 -5.12 6.15 23.01
C PRO A 80 -4.23 5.28 22.11
N PRO A 81 -4.71 4.89 20.92
CA PRO A 81 -3.91 4.09 20.00
C PRO A 81 -2.68 4.86 19.51
N ALA A 82 -1.57 4.14 19.37
CA ALA A 82 -0.38 4.67 18.72
C ALA A 82 -0.67 4.96 17.24
N THR A 83 -0.25 6.14 16.80
CA THR A 83 -0.56 6.71 15.46
C THR A 83 0.67 7.26 14.73
N PRO A 84 1.83 6.56 14.77
CA PRO A 84 3.07 7.08 14.20
C PRO A 84 3.01 7.39 12.70
N TYR A 85 2.16 6.72 11.91
CA TYR A 85 2.03 7.00 10.47
C TYR A 85 1.15 8.24 10.23
N LEU A 86 0.01 8.36 10.93
CA LEU A 86 -0.87 9.53 10.87
C LEU A 86 -0.19 10.81 11.34
N ASP A 87 0.70 10.73 12.34
CA ASP A 87 1.46 11.88 12.81
C ASP A 87 2.45 12.42 11.78
N ARG A 88 3.08 11.51 11.01
CA ARG A 88 3.94 11.92 9.90
C ARG A 88 3.15 12.56 8.77
N VAL A 89 1.95 12.03 8.48
CA VAL A 89 1.04 12.65 7.52
C VAL A 89 0.61 14.04 8.00
N ALA A 90 0.29 14.20 9.29
CA ALA A 90 -0.07 15.48 9.89
C ALA A 90 1.06 16.51 9.79
N ALA A 91 2.28 16.11 10.16
CA ALA A 91 3.46 16.96 10.08
C ALA A 91 3.77 17.40 8.64
N LEU A 92 3.66 16.47 7.67
CA LEU A 92 3.82 16.78 6.26
C LEU A 92 2.75 17.76 5.75
N CYS A 93 1.48 17.52 6.10
CA CYS A 93 0.36 18.38 5.73
C CYS A 93 0.51 19.80 6.30
N SER A 94 0.93 19.90 7.56
CA SER A 94 1.25 21.17 8.22
C SER A 94 2.34 21.94 7.47
N ARG A 95 3.46 21.27 7.13
CA ARG A 95 4.58 21.88 6.40
C ARG A 95 4.17 22.45 5.04
N VAL A 96 3.36 21.72 4.28
CA VAL A 96 2.97 22.10 2.92
C VAL A 96 1.71 22.98 2.87
N GLY A 97 1.12 23.26 4.05
CA GLY A 97 -0.04 24.13 4.21
C GLY A 97 -1.33 23.54 3.65
N ILE A 98 -1.58 22.25 3.90
CA ILE A 98 -2.82 21.57 3.48
C ILE A 98 -3.51 20.91 4.68
N LYS A 99 -4.82 20.73 4.59
CA LYS A 99 -5.58 19.98 5.61
C LYS A 99 -5.26 18.49 5.48
N ARG A 100 -4.97 17.84 6.62
CA ARG A 100 -4.68 16.41 6.69
C ARG A 100 -5.82 15.57 6.11
N LYS A 101 -7.06 15.83 6.51
CA LYS A 101 -8.24 15.17 5.93
C LYS A 101 -8.28 15.28 4.40
N THR A 102 -8.09 16.48 3.84
CA THR A 102 -8.06 16.67 2.38
C THR A 102 -6.97 15.83 1.70
N TYR A 103 -5.80 15.68 2.34
CA TYR A 103 -4.74 14.85 1.79
C TYR A 103 -5.07 13.35 1.84
N ILE A 104 -5.65 12.87 2.95
CA ILE A 104 -6.12 11.48 3.08
C ILE A 104 -7.23 11.18 2.08
N ASP A 105 -8.19 12.09 1.90
CA ASP A 105 -9.25 11.96 0.89
C ASP A 105 -8.65 11.85 -0.53
N ILE A 106 -7.58 12.60 -0.82
CA ILE A 106 -6.83 12.49 -2.10
C ILE A 106 -6.12 11.13 -2.20
N LEU A 107 -5.52 10.60 -1.14
CA LEU A 107 -4.92 9.27 -1.15
C LEU A 107 -5.95 8.20 -1.50
N HIS A 108 -7.14 8.22 -0.88
CA HIS A 108 -8.24 7.30 -1.20
C HIS A 108 -8.73 7.46 -2.64
N LEU A 109 -8.89 8.70 -3.12
CA LEU A 109 -9.30 8.97 -4.49
C LEU A 109 -8.28 8.43 -5.50
N ASP A 110 -6.99 8.66 -5.25
CA ASP A 110 -5.93 8.21 -6.13
C ASP A 110 -5.69 6.71 -6.06
N ASP A 111 -5.90 6.07 -4.91
CA ASP A 111 -5.88 4.61 -4.78
C ASP A 111 -7.04 3.97 -5.53
N SER A 112 -8.26 4.51 -5.38
CA SER A 112 -9.42 4.09 -6.16
C SER A 112 -9.22 4.32 -7.66
N ARG A 113 -8.57 5.44 -8.04
CA ARG A 113 -8.15 5.70 -9.43
C ARG A 113 -7.10 4.69 -9.85
N ASN A 114 -6.12 4.34 -9.04
CA ASN A 114 -5.12 3.32 -9.36
C ASN A 114 -5.76 1.95 -9.55
N GLU A 115 -6.67 1.55 -8.68
CA GLU A 115 -7.46 0.33 -8.84
C GLU A 115 -8.23 0.34 -10.16
N THR A 116 -8.80 1.48 -10.54
CA THR A 116 -9.66 1.67 -11.73
C THR A 116 -8.87 1.90 -13.04
N ALA A 117 -7.71 2.55 -12.99
CA ALA A 117 -6.91 2.94 -14.15
C ALA A 117 -5.79 1.95 -14.42
N HIS A 118 -5.24 1.34 -13.37
CA HIS A 118 -4.16 0.36 -13.51
C HIS A 118 -4.61 -1.08 -13.47
N HIS A 119 -5.88 -1.38 -13.11
CA HIS A 119 -6.52 -2.71 -13.10
C HIS A 119 -5.57 -3.89 -13.41
N PRO A 120 -4.55 -4.15 -12.56
CA PRO A 120 -3.54 -5.11 -12.92
C PRO A 120 -4.21 -6.49 -13.01
N GLY A 121 -3.59 -7.40 -13.76
CA GLY A 121 -3.93 -8.82 -13.65
C GLY A 121 -3.86 -9.23 -12.17
N PRO A 122 -4.61 -10.27 -11.74
CA PRO A 122 -4.56 -10.75 -10.36
C PRO A 122 -3.10 -10.91 -9.90
N ARG A 123 -2.69 -10.38 -8.75
CA ARG A 123 -1.29 -10.54 -8.34
C ARG A 123 -1.07 -11.96 -7.83
N ILE A 124 -0.05 -12.65 -8.35
CA ILE A 124 0.23 -14.04 -7.97
C ILE A 124 0.52 -14.16 -6.47
N GLU A 125 1.16 -13.14 -5.90
CA GLU A 125 1.48 -13.04 -4.47
C GLU A 125 0.24 -13.17 -3.57
N ASP A 126 -0.90 -12.65 -4.00
CA ASP A 126 -2.16 -12.68 -3.24
C ASP A 126 -2.77 -14.09 -3.17
N TYR A 127 -2.26 -15.02 -4.00
CA TYR A 127 -2.70 -16.41 -4.07
C TYR A 127 -1.61 -17.38 -3.61
N MET A 128 -0.54 -16.90 -2.98
CA MET A 128 0.50 -17.75 -2.41
C MET A 128 0.17 -18.13 -0.95
N ASP A 129 0.37 -19.40 -0.60
CA ASP A 129 0.37 -19.84 0.79
C ASP A 129 1.66 -19.41 1.51
N GLN A 130 1.77 -19.70 2.82
CA GLN A 130 2.94 -19.37 3.63
C GLN A 130 4.24 -20.09 3.16
N ASN A 131 4.09 -21.17 2.38
CA ASN A 131 5.19 -21.91 1.78
C ASN A 131 5.52 -21.40 0.36
N GLY A 132 4.80 -20.39 -0.13
CA GLY A 132 4.95 -19.80 -1.44
C GLY A 132 4.34 -20.64 -2.57
N ASN A 133 3.46 -21.58 -2.28
CA ASN A 133 2.72 -22.33 -3.30
C ASN A 133 1.53 -21.50 -3.78
N VAL A 134 1.37 -21.40 -5.10
CA VAL A 134 0.31 -20.60 -5.71
C VAL A 134 -0.98 -21.42 -5.85
N ASP A 135 -2.10 -20.90 -5.36
CA ASP A 135 -3.45 -21.40 -5.63
C ASP A 135 -3.91 -20.97 -7.04
N TRP A 136 -3.42 -21.69 -8.05
CA TRP A 136 -3.77 -21.46 -9.45
C TRP A 136 -5.27 -21.57 -9.76
N PRO A 137 -6.06 -22.49 -9.16
CA PRO A 137 -7.51 -22.46 -9.28
C PRO A 137 -8.12 -21.11 -8.90
N SER A 138 -7.66 -20.49 -7.82
CA SER A 138 -8.11 -19.16 -7.40
C SER A 138 -7.63 -18.04 -8.33
N VAL A 139 -6.39 -18.09 -8.83
CA VAL A 139 -5.89 -17.17 -9.87
C VAL A 139 -6.78 -17.23 -11.12
N LYS A 140 -7.09 -18.43 -11.61
CA LYS A 140 -7.96 -18.66 -12.77
C LYS A 140 -9.40 -18.18 -12.53
N ARG A 141 -9.91 -18.31 -11.30
CA ARG A 141 -11.22 -17.77 -10.91
C ARG A 141 -11.21 -16.24 -10.91
N SER A 142 -10.17 -15.63 -10.37
CA SER A 142 -10.01 -14.17 -10.34
C SER A 142 -9.97 -13.58 -11.76
N CYS A 143 -9.20 -14.21 -12.66
CA CYS A 143 -9.20 -13.85 -14.09
C CYS A 143 -10.61 -13.89 -14.71
N ARG A 144 -11.40 -14.94 -14.42
CA ARG A 144 -12.79 -15.07 -14.89
C ARG A 144 -13.70 -13.97 -14.33
N ASN A 145 -13.62 -13.71 -13.03
CA ASN A 145 -14.40 -12.66 -12.38
C ASN A 145 -14.08 -11.27 -12.94
N ARG A 146 -12.81 -11.02 -13.28
CA ARG A 146 -12.35 -9.78 -13.88
C ARG A 146 -12.94 -9.56 -15.27
N LYS A 147 -12.88 -10.57 -16.15
CA LYS A 147 -13.54 -10.53 -17.46
C LYS A 147 -15.05 -10.30 -17.35
N ALA A 148 -15.70 -10.94 -16.37
CA ALA A 148 -17.12 -10.72 -16.11
C ALA A 148 -17.41 -9.28 -15.67
N SER A 149 -16.50 -8.65 -14.91
CA SER A 149 -16.62 -7.23 -14.53
C SER A 149 -16.56 -6.30 -15.74
N PHE A 150 -15.61 -6.49 -16.66
CA PHE A 150 -15.56 -5.69 -17.90
C PHE A 150 -16.82 -5.89 -18.76
N ARG A 151 -17.34 -7.12 -18.84
CA ARG A 151 -18.63 -7.37 -19.51
C ARG A 151 -19.78 -6.58 -18.88
N ARG A 152 -19.81 -6.43 -17.55
CA ARG A 152 -20.80 -5.58 -16.87
C ARG A 152 -20.60 -4.10 -17.20
N GLN A 153 -19.35 -3.62 -17.29
CA GLN A 153 -19.06 -2.23 -17.67
C GLN A 153 -19.50 -1.93 -19.11
N PHE A 154 -19.26 -2.86 -20.04
CA PHE A 154 -19.75 -2.77 -21.42
C PHE A 154 -21.29 -2.70 -21.48
N LYS A 155 -21.98 -3.59 -20.76
CA LYS A 155 -23.46 -3.56 -20.67
C LYS A 155 -24.02 -2.26 -20.11
N LYS A 156 -23.23 -1.51 -19.32
CA LYS A 156 -23.58 -0.20 -18.77
C LYS A 156 -23.18 0.97 -19.68
N GLY A 157 -22.65 0.70 -20.88
CA GLY A 157 -22.18 1.74 -21.82
C GLY A 157 -20.90 2.46 -21.37
N LYS A 158 -20.20 1.98 -20.35
CA LYS A 158 -19.00 2.64 -19.80
C LYS A 158 -17.74 2.42 -20.64
N ILE A 159 -17.71 1.35 -21.42
CA ILE A 159 -16.60 0.99 -22.31
C ILE A 159 -17.17 0.50 -23.65
N THR A 160 -16.41 0.68 -24.72
CA THR A 160 -16.74 0.20 -26.06
C THR A 160 -16.51 -1.31 -26.21
N GLN A 161 -17.06 -1.90 -27.27
CA GLN A 161 -16.81 -3.30 -27.63
C GLN A 161 -15.31 -3.56 -27.86
N ALA A 162 -14.62 -2.66 -28.58
CA ALA A 162 -13.18 -2.78 -28.83
C ALA A 162 -12.38 -2.77 -27.52
N GLN A 163 -12.70 -1.87 -26.58
CA GLN A 163 -12.06 -1.84 -25.26
C GLN A 163 -12.33 -3.12 -24.46
N LEU A 164 -13.56 -3.65 -24.49
CA LEU A 164 -13.89 -4.92 -23.84
C LEU A 164 -13.02 -6.07 -24.37
N GLU A 165 -12.85 -6.17 -25.69
CA GLU A 165 -12.01 -7.18 -26.33
C GLU A 165 -10.54 -7.02 -25.95
N THR A 166 -10.01 -5.80 -25.99
CA THR A 166 -8.65 -5.49 -25.53
C THR A 166 -8.44 -5.92 -24.09
N PHE A 167 -9.35 -5.58 -23.16
CA PHE A 167 -9.21 -5.95 -21.75
C PHE A 167 -9.28 -7.46 -21.52
N ARG A 168 -10.14 -8.17 -22.26
CA ARG A 168 -10.20 -9.64 -22.18
C ARG A 168 -8.91 -10.27 -22.66
N ASN A 169 -8.38 -9.81 -23.80
CA ASN A 169 -7.12 -10.27 -24.35
C ASN A 169 -5.96 -10.01 -23.40
N ILE A 170 -5.88 -8.83 -22.77
CA ILE A 170 -4.85 -8.52 -21.77
C ILE A 170 -4.89 -9.52 -20.61
N ILE A 171 -6.07 -9.86 -20.09
CA ILE A 171 -6.19 -10.84 -18.99
C ILE A 171 -5.79 -12.25 -19.44
N ASP A 172 -6.14 -12.64 -20.67
CA ASP A 172 -5.75 -13.92 -21.25
C ASP A 172 -4.24 -14.01 -21.50
N THR A 173 -3.66 -12.99 -22.12
CA THR A 173 -2.21 -12.87 -22.32
C THR A 173 -1.47 -12.88 -20.99
N TRP A 174 -1.94 -12.12 -20.01
CA TRP A 174 -1.36 -12.13 -18.66
C TRP A 174 -1.32 -13.56 -18.12
N TYR A 175 -2.45 -14.27 -18.06
CA TYR A 175 -2.50 -15.65 -17.53
C TYR A 175 -1.57 -16.60 -18.30
N ASN A 176 -1.54 -16.50 -19.62
CA ASN A 176 -0.74 -17.39 -20.48
C ASN A 176 0.78 -17.12 -20.42
N ILE A 177 1.20 -15.91 -20.01
CA ILE A 177 2.61 -15.64 -19.70
C ILE A 177 3.06 -16.42 -18.47
N GLN A 178 2.14 -16.83 -17.60
CA GLN A 178 2.47 -17.57 -16.38
C GLN A 178 2.23 -19.08 -16.50
N VAL A 179 1.22 -19.46 -17.27
CA VAL A 179 0.74 -20.85 -17.41
C VAL A 179 0.87 -21.30 -18.85
N SER A 180 1.69 -22.33 -19.09
CA SER A 180 1.86 -22.95 -20.41
C SER A 180 0.83 -24.04 -20.71
N GLY A 181 0.18 -24.58 -19.68
CA GLY A 181 -0.84 -25.60 -19.84
C GLY A 181 -1.37 -26.18 -18.53
N HIS A 182 -2.14 -27.25 -18.64
CA HIS A 182 -2.61 -28.04 -17.51
C HIS A 182 -2.28 -29.51 -17.72
N ASN A 183 -1.89 -30.19 -16.65
CA ASN A 183 -1.75 -31.64 -16.63
C ASN A 183 -3.14 -32.32 -16.59
N PRO A 184 -3.21 -33.62 -16.91
CA PRO A 184 -4.47 -34.39 -16.86
C PRO A 184 -5.14 -34.39 -15.48
N ASP A 185 -4.35 -34.26 -14.40
CA ASP A 185 -4.84 -34.16 -13.02
C ASP A 185 -5.33 -32.75 -12.63
N GLY A 186 -5.29 -31.80 -13.56
CA GLY A 186 -5.70 -30.41 -13.36
C GLY A 186 -4.61 -29.50 -12.79
N THR A 187 -3.43 -30.03 -12.45
CA THR A 187 -2.30 -29.20 -12.01
C THR A 187 -1.79 -28.31 -13.14
N VAL A 188 -1.16 -27.21 -12.78
CA VAL A 188 -0.73 -26.19 -13.74
C VAL A 188 0.70 -26.46 -14.21
N ASN A 189 0.88 -26.44 -15.53
CA ASN A 189 2.20 -26.35 -16.15
C ASN A 189 2.59 -24.88 -16.26
N LEU A 190 3.70 -24.51 -15.63
CA LEU A 190 4.19 -23.14 -15.64
C LEU A 190 4.87 -22.84 -16.97
N ALA A 191 4.77 -21.58 -17.39
CA ALA A 191 5.57 -21.07 -18.51
C ALA A 191 7.05 -21.03 -18.15
N GLU A 192 7.91 -21.03 -19.17
CA GLU A 192 9.36 -20.94 -18.99
C GLU A 192 9.75 -19.70 -18.17
N GLY A 193 10.72 -19.85 -17.27
CA GLY A 193 11.18 -18.76 -16.39
C GLY A 193 10.30 -18.45 -15.18
N MET A 194 9.04 -18.92 -15.14
CA MET A 194 8.13 -18.61 -14.03
C MET A 194 8.50 -19.27 -12.71
N ASN A 195 9.16 -20.43 -12.74
CA ASN A 195 9.69 -21.07 -11.53
C ASN A 195 10.69 -20.17 -10.80
N GLU A 196 11.62 -19.54 -11.54
CA GLU A 196 12.60 -18.62 -10.95
C GLU A 196 11.94 -17.29 -10.54
N ALA A 197 10.97 -16.78 -11.30
CA ALA A 197 10.20 -15.60 -10.90
C ALA A 197 9.44 -15.82 -9.58
N ILE A 198 8.77 -16.96 -9.43
CA ILE A 198 8.08 -17.35 -8.18
C ILE A 198 9.08 -17.47 -7.04
N LYS A 199 10.25 -18.05 -7.27
CA LYS A 199 11.31 -18.17 -6.26
C LYS A 199 11.85 -16.81 -5.81
N GLU A 200 12.00 -15.83 -6.71
CA GLU A 200 12.38 -14.47 -6.33
C GLU A 200 11.27 -13.74 -5.56
N ILE A 201 10.01 -13.96 -5.92
CA ILE A 201 8.86 -13.47 -5.14
C ILE A 201 8.89 -14.08 -3.73
N ARG A 202 9.11 -15.40 -3.60
CA ARG A 202 9.27 -16.09 -2.30
C ARG A 202 10.38 -15.47 -1.47
N LYS A 203 11.54 -15.20 -2.08
CA LYS A 203 12.66 -14.52 -1.39
C LYS A 203 12.28 -13.12 -0.90
N LYS A 204 11.49 -12.36 -1.67
CA LYS A 204 11.00 -11.03 -1.26
C LYS A 204 9.98 -11.12 -0.12
N ILE A 205 9.06 -12.07 -0.16
CA ILE A 205 8.09 -12.32 0.91
C ILE A 205 8.81 -12.74 2.20
N ALA A 206 9.77 -13.67 2.11
CA ALA A 206 10.60 -14.09 3.24
C ALA A 206 11.50 -12.97 3.77
N LYS A 207 11.85 -11.98 2.93
CA LYS A 207 12.58 -10.77 3.28
C LYS A 207 11.68 -9.61 3.73
N LYS A 208 10.38 -9.81 3.99
CA LYS A 208 9.60 -8.77 4.68
C LYS A 208 10.32 -8.45 5.98
N LEU A 209 11.02 -7.31 5.98
CA LEU A 209 11.62 -6.72 7.17
C LEU A 209 10.49 -6.62 8.17
N ILE A 210 10.70 -7.15 9.37
CA ILE A 210 9.89 -6.80 10.53
C ILE A 210 9.85 -5.27 10.52
N PRO A 211 8.67 -4.64 10.42
CA PRO A 211 8.58 -3.19 10.46
C PRO A 211 9.35 -2.72 11.68
N VAL A 212 10.33 -1.85 11.49
CA VAL A 212 11.05 -1.28 12.63
C VAL A 212 10.01 -0.50 13.43
N PRO A 213 9.81 -0.82 14.72
CA PRO A 213 8.83 -0.11 15.55
C PRO A 213 9.15 1.38 15.48
N ILE A 214 8.20 2.16 14.99
CA ILE A 214 8.29 3.62 15.10
C ILE A 214 7.89 3.94 16.53
N PRO A 215 8.63 4.81 17.24
CA PRO A 215 8.26 5.20 18.60
C PRO A 215 6.83 5.75 18.61
N ASP A 216 6.06 5.33 19.59
CA ASP A 216 4.72 5.87 19.82
C ASP A 216 4.81 7.37 20.03
N SER A 217 3.85 8.07 19.45
CA SER A 217 3.72 9.50 19.59
C SER A 217 2.60 9.80 20.60
N PRO A 218 2.84 10.71 21.56
CA PRO A 218 1.87 11.01 22.60
C PRO A 218 0.57 11.57 22.00
N TYR A 219 -0.54 11.25 22.67
CA TYR A 219 -1.85 11.81 22.35
C TYR A 219 -2.00 13.21 22.95
N GLU A 220 -2.71 14.08 22.24
CA GLU A 220 -3.12 15.42 22.67
C GLU A 220 -4.62 15.57 22.39
N GLU A 221 -5.36 16.25 23.25
CA GLU A 221 -6.80 16.48 23.06
C GLU A 221 -7.06 17.22 21.73
N GLY A 222 -8.06 16.78 20.98
CA GLY A 222 -8.40 17.36 19.67
C GLY A 222 -7.48 16.95 18.51
N LYS A 223 -6.49 16.08 18.76
CA LYS A 223 -5.49 15.66 17.76
C LYS A 223 -6.10 15.00 16.51
N TRP A 224 -7.30 14.41 16.60
CA TRP A 224 -7.92 13.62 15.53
C TRP A 224 -9.30 14.09 15.05
N ASP A 225 -9.82 15.20 15.58
CA ASP A 225 -11.19 15.65 15.36
C ASP A 225 -11.53 15.84 13.87
N ASP A 226 -10.58 16.34 13.08
CA ASP A 226 -10.77 16.54 11.64
C ASP A 226 -10.93 15.23 10.86
N LEU A 227 -10.51 14.08 11.41
CA LEU A 227 -10.72 12.76 10.80
C LEU A 227 -12.06 12.15 11.22
N LEU A 228 -12.60 12.58 12.37
CA LEU A 228 -13.78 12.02 13.02
C LEU A 228 -15.06 12.81 12.68
N SER A 229 -14.93 14.01 12.11
CA SER A 229 -16.01 14.92 11.70
C SER A 229 -16.50 14.73 10.26
#